data_AF-A0A1V5NR02-F1
#
_entry.id   AF-A0A1V5NR02-F1
#
_cell.length_a   1.000
_cell.length_b   1.000
_cell.length_c   1.000
_cell.angle_alpha   90.00
_cell.angle_beta   90.00
_cell.angle_gamma   90.00
#
_symmetry.space_group_name_H-M   'P 1'
#
loop_
_entity.id
_entity.type
_entity.pdbx_description
1 polymer ?
#
loop_
_entity_poly.entity_id
_entity_poly.type
_entity_poly.pdbx_seq_one_letter_code
_entity_poly.pdbx_strand_id
1 'polypeptide(L)'
;MLNLSDLVEKRIDADKFFNENFKTKGMDILFDTAFKRFQGKSDTGVIKLTQAMGGGKTHNMLALALLAENKGWRRKIIGREYDDIGDIKVVAFSGRESDAPFGIWGSIAEQLGKKEMFADLYSPLRAPGESAWIKLLQGENILILLDELPPYLENARSVTVGHSDLCKVTVTALANLFAALGKQQPQTRTLGRGTVRGLKVLMWTALTAVLVVALGLLLYFTPIMSARSIVVTGVGAVTQEEVVAAAAVAPGTPLLQVNTDGVAERVAGIRRIASARVQRQYPSTLRITVIERVPVVLKDYPDGVHLFDRDGVDFATAPPPPGIPYLDTENPGPSDPATQAALQVMTSLRPDVASQVGRVSAPSVAAITLTLVDGRTVVWGTTDRTEEKALKLAALLTQPGQVYDVSSPDLPTVK
;
A
#
# COMPACT_ATOMS: atom_id res chain seq x y z
N MET A 1 0.39 18.47 -35.05
CA MET A 1 0.75 18.66 -33.63
C MET A 1 1.83 17.63 -33.34
N LEU A 2 3.05 18.04 -33.01
CA LEU A 2 4.19 17.13 -32.82
C LEU A 2 4.00 16.32 -31.53
N ASN A 3 4.22 15.01 -31.62
CA ASN A 3 4.15 14.10 -30.48
C ASN A 3 5.49 13.39 -30.25
N LEU A 4 5.63 12.74 -29.09
CA LEU A 4 6.88 12.07 -28.73
C LEU A 4 7.22 10.89 -29.66
N SER A 5 6.22 10.26 -30.28
CA SER A 5 6.41 9.21 -31.30
C SER A 5 7.18 9.71 -32.53
N ASP A 6 7.01 10.98 -32.91
CA ASP A 6 7.72 11.58 -34.05
C ASP A 6 9.24 11.67 -33.79
N LEU A 7 9.63 11.79 -32.52
CA LEU A 7 11.04 11.76 -32.10
C LEU A 7 11.62 10.35 -32.23
N VAL A 8 10.89 9.33 -31.75
CA VAL A 8 11.31 7.92 -31.83
C VAL A 8 11.50 7.48 -33.28
N GLU A 9 10.61 7.91 -34.17
CA GLU A 9 10.66 7.64 -35.61
C GLU A 9 11.65 8.54 -36.38
N LYS A 10 12.38 9.45 -35.71
CA LYS A 10 13.32 10.41 -36.31
C LYS A 10 12.70 11.30 -37.39
N ARG A 11 11.43 11.70 -37.22
CA ARG A 11 10.69 12.54 -38.17
C ARG A 11 10.76 14.03 -37.88
N ILE A 12 11.50 14.44 -36.84
CA ILE A 12 11.59 15.85 -36.41
C ILE A 12 12.89 16.48 -36.93
N ASP A 13 12.76 17.57 -37.68
CA ASP A 13 13.87 18.42 -38.11
C ASP A 13 14.19 19.46 -37.02
N ALA A 14 15.40 19.38 -36.46
CA ALA A 14 15.85 20.28 -35.39
C ALA A 14 16.00 21.74 -35.87
N ASP A 15 16.46 21.96 -37.10
CA ASP A 15 16.62 23.32 -37.64
C ASP A 15 15.26 23.97 -37.82
N LYS A 16 14.29 23.25 -38.39
CA LYS A 16 12.92 23.73 -38.52
C LYS A 16 12.29 24.01 -37.15
N PHE A 17 12.45 23.07 -36.21
CA PHE A 17 11.87 23.18 -34.87
C PHE A 17 12.36 24.42 -34.11
N PHE A 18 13.68 24.67 -34.06
CA PHE A 18 14.21 25.81 -33.31
C PHE A 18 14.09 27.16 -34.03
N ASN A 19 13.96 27.17 -35.35
CA ASN A 19 13.70 28.42 -36.09
C ASN A 19 12.24 28.89 -35.97
N GLU A 20 11.28 27.96 -35.83
CA GLU A 20 9.86 28.29 -35.70
C GLU A 20 9.44 28.56 -34.25
N ASN A 21 10.26 28.19 -33.25
CA ASN A 21 9.89 28.25 -31.83
C ASN A 21 10.85 29.09 -30.98
N PHE A 22 10.30 30.00 -30.18
CA PHE A 22 11.07 30.86 -29.29
C PHE A 22 11.28 30.22 -27.91
N LYS A 23 12.49 30.39 -27.36
CA LYS A 23 12.85 29.93 -26.01
C LYS A 23 12.06 30.70 -24.96
N THR A 24 11.32 29.98 -24.10
CA THR A 24 10.61 30.57 -22.97
C THR A 24 11.47 30.50 -21.69
N LYS A 25 11.15 31.34 -20.70
CA LYS A 25 11.82 31.32 -19.39
C LYS A 25 11.72 29.97 -18.68
N GLY A 26 10.64 29.22 -18.88
CA GLY A 26 10.54 27.88 -18.30
C GLY A 26 11.34 26.82 -19.05
N MET A 27 11.55 26.99 -20.36
CA MET A 27 12.51 26.18 -21.12
C MET A 27 13.95 26.43 -20.65
N ASP A 28 14.31 27.68 -20.32
CA ASP A 28 15.62 27.97 -19.72
C ASP A 28 15.87 27.17 -18.45
N ILE A 29 14.91 27.17 -17.53
CA ILE A 29 15.00 26.44 -16.25
C ILE A 29 15.11 24.94 -16.51
N LEU A 30 14.30 24.40 -17.43
CA LEU A 30 14.32 22.99 -17.80
C LEU A 30 15.70 22.59 -18.36
N PHE A 31 16.22 23.35 -19.32
CA PHE A 31 17.50 23.05 -19.95
C PHE A 31 18.64 23.15 -18.94
N ASP A 32 18.70 24.24 -18.17
CA ASP A 32 19.73 24.43 -17.14
C ASP A 32 19.72 23.29 -16.12
N THR A 33 18.54 22.89 -15.63
CA THR A 33 18.40 21.79 -14.67
C THR A 33 18.89 20.46 -15.27
N ALA A 34 18.48 20.15 -16.51
CA ALA A 34 18.85 18.91 -17.18
C ALA A 34 20.35 18.83 -17.50
N PHE A 35 20.92 19.89 -18.08
CA PHE A 35 22.32 19.88 -18.51
C PHE A 35 23.31 20.00 -17.34
N LYS A 36 22.95 20.68 -16.24
CA LYS A 36 23.72 20.60 -14.98
C LYS A 36 23.77 19.19 -14.42
N ARG A 37 22.69 18.41 -14.53
CA ARG A 37 22.68 17.00 -14.11
C ARG A 37 23.64 16.18 -14.95
N PHE A 38 23.65 16.35 -16.28
CA PHE A 38 24.60 15.65 -17.16
C PHE A 38 26.07 15.99 -16.88
N GLN A 39 26.37 17.21 -16.43
CA GLN A 39 27.72 17.57 -15.96
C GLN A 39 28.05 17.05 -14.54
N GLY A 40 27.09 16.46 -13.82
CA GLY A 40 27.27 16.09 -12.42
C GLY A 40 27.29 17.28 -11.46
N LYS A 41 26.82 18.46 -11.89
CA LYS A 41 26.66 19.67 -11.06
C LYS A 41 25.32 19.74 -10.31
N SER A 42 24.41 18.80 -10.57
CA SER A 42 23.09 18.71 -9.94
C SER A 42 22.79 17.27 -9.53
N ASP A 43 22.14 17.12 -8.38
CA ASP A 43 21.64 15.82 -7.89
C ASP A 43 20.22 15.51 -8.40
N THR A 44 19.54 16.47 -9.05
CA THR A 44 18.18 16.31 -9.56
C THR A 44 18.17 15.44 -10.82
N GLY A 45 17.88 14.14 -10.66
CA GLY A 45 17.76 13.17 -11.76
C GLY A 45 16.37 13.04 -12.37
N VAL A 46 15.34 13.66 -11.78
CA VAL A 46 13.94 13.60 -12.25
C VAL A 46 13.38 15.00 -12.36
N ILE A 47 12.86 15.36 -13.54
CA ILE A 47 12.27 16.67 -13.80
C ILE A 47 10.78 16.48 -14.13
N LYS A 48 9.90 17.05 -13.30
CA LYS A 48 8.46 17.04 -13.54
C LYS A 48 8.05 18.28 -14.33
N LEU A 49 7.53 18.10 -15.54
CA LEU A 49 6.99 19.20 -16.33
C LEU A 49 5.60 19.60 -15.85
N THR A 50 5.46 20.88 -15.48
CA THR A 50 4.17 21.47 -15.10
C THR A 50 3.70 22.46 -16.17
N GLN A 51 2.38 22.65 -16.30
CA GLN A 51 1.82 23.59 -17.28
C GLN A 51 2.19 25.06 -16.98
N ALA A 52 2.67 25.34 -15.76
CA ALA A 52 3.12 26.66 -15.35
C ALA A 52 4.46 27.10 -15.97
N MET A 53 5.18 26.21 -16.66
CA MET A 53 6.51 26.50 -17.23
C MET A 53 6.46 27.19 -18.61
N GLY A 54 5.30 27.63 -19.09
CA GLY A 54 5.16 28.40 -20.33
C GLY A 54 5.50 27.58 -21.59
N GLY A 55 4.47 27.05 -22.25
CA GLY A 55 4.58 26.14 -23.41
C GLY A 55 3.82 24.83 -23.18
N GLY A 56 3.58 24.06 -24.25
CA GLY A 56 3.03 22.69 -24.14
C GLY A 56 4.06 21.73 -23.52
N LYS A 57 3.64 20.81 -22.64
CA LYS A 57 4.56 19.85 -22.00
C LYS A 57 5.37 19.04 -23.01
N THR A 58 4.69 18.49 -24.01
CA THR A 58 5.29 17.72 -25.10
C THR A 58 6.27 18.58 -25.90
N HIS A 59 5.96 19.87 -26.13
CA HIS A 59 6.87 20.80 -26.80
C HIS A 59 8.18 20.98 -26.02
N ASN A 60 8.10 21.17 -24.70
CA ASN A 60 9.28 21.30 -23.85
C ASN A 60 10.12 20.01 -23.81
N MET A 61 9.47 18.84 -23.82
CA MET A 61 10.16 17.54 -23.91
C MET A 61 10.91 17.39 -25.23
N LEU A 62 10.26 17.71 -26.34
CA LEU A 62 10.86 17.63 -27.68
C LEU A 62 12.04 18.60 -27.81
N ALA A 63 11.90 19.82 -27.32
CA ALA A 63 13.00 20.78 -27.32
C ALA A 63 14.22 20.28 -26.54
N LEU A 64 14.00 19.70 -25.34
CA LEU A 64 15.09 19.13 -24.55
C LEU A 64 15.74 17.92 -25.26
N ALA A 65 14.94 17.04 -25.87
CA ALA A 65 15.43 15.92 -26.66
C ALA A 65 16.33 16.38 -27.82
N LEU A 66 15.86 17.33 -28.62
CA LEU A 66 16.62 17.83 -29.77
C LEU A 66 17.92 18.51 -29.35
N LEU A 67 17.94 19.22 -28.21
CA LEU A 67 19.19 19.78 -27.65
C LEU A 67 20.13 18.68 -27.12
N ALA A 68 19.58 17.60 -26.59
CA ALA A 68 20.37 16.46 -26.13
C ALA A 68 21.03 15.73 -27.30
N GLU A 69 20.32 15.51 -28.41
CA GLU A 69 20.85 14.82 -29.60
C GLU A 69 21.77 15.71 -30.44
N ASN A 70 21.50 17.03 -30.52
CA ASN A 70 22.22 17.92 -31.42
C ASN A 70 23.16 18.88 -30.67
N LYS A 71 24.46 18.54 -30.63
CA LYS A 71 25.52 19.36 -30.00
C LYS A 71 25.61 20.77 -30.60
N GLY A 72 25.33 20.93 -31.90
CA GLY A 72 25.35 22.23 -32.57
C GLY A 72 24.26 23.15 -32.03
N TRP A 73 23.02 22.65 -31.95
CA TRP A 73 21.90 23.39 -31.37
C TRP A 73 22.04 23.61 -29.87
N ARG A 74 22.58 22.63 -29.13
CA ARG A 74 22.96 22.80 -27.72
C ARG A 74 23.85 24.03 -27.53
N ARG A 75 24.93 24.14 -28.31
CA ARG A 75 25.84 25.28 -28.25
C ARG A 75 25.17 26.60 -28.62
N LYS A 76 24.29 26.61 -29.64
CA LYS A 76 23.56 27.81 -30.07
C LYS A 76 22.57 28.32 -29.02
N ILE A 77 21.86 27.43 -28.32
CA ILE A 77 20.70 27.77 -27.48
C ILE A 77 21.07 27.94 -26.00
N ILE A 78 21.99 27.13 -25.48
CA ILE A 78 22.40 27.15 -24.05
C ILE A 78 23.88 27.46 -23.85
N GLY A 79 24.62 27.77 -24.91
CA GLY A 79 26.01 28.21 -24.84
C GLY A 79 27.04 27.06 -24.79
N ARG A 80 28.31 27.42 -24.64
CA ARG A 80 29.46 26.50 -24.69
C ARG A 80 29.76 25.80 -23.36
N GLU A 81 29.04 26.16 -22.29
CA GLU A 81 29.29 25.59 -20.96
C GLU A 81 29.17 24.06 -20.93
N TYR A 82 28.33 23.49 -21.81
CA TYR A 82 27.91 22.09 -21.82
C TYR A 82 28.56 21.24 -22.94
N ASP A 83 29.65 21.72 -23.53
CA ASP A 83 30.36 21.06 -24.62
C ASP A 83 31.09 19.78 -24.17
N ASP A 84 31.39 19.66 -22.88
CA ASP A 84 32.16 18.57 -22.24
C ASP A 84 31.34 17.33 -21.88
N ILE A 85 30.00 17.42 -21.92
CA ILE A 85 29.08 16.31 -21.59
C ILE A 85 29.23 15.12 -22.55
N GLY A 86 29.68 15.36 -23.78
CA GLY A 86 29.70 14.32 -24.81
C GLY A 86 28.31 14.03 -25.38
N ASP A 87 28.14 12.82 -25.93
CA ASP A 87 26.89 12.35 -26.53
C ASP A 87 25.87 11.99 -25.47
N ILE A 88 24.61 12.38 -25.71
CA ILE A 88 23.48 12.03 -24.84
C ILE A 88 22.53 11.17 -25.66
N LYS A 89 22.28 9.96 -25.19
CA LYS A 89 21.32 9.04 -25.79
C LYS A 89 19.92 9.39 -25.30
N VAL A 90 19.00 9.64 -26.22
CA VAL A 90 17.62 9.95 -25.89
C VAL A 90 16.76 8.71 -26.10
N VAL A 91 15.91 8.42 -25.10
CA VAL A 91 14.89 7.37 -25.17
C VAL A 91 13.56 7.94 -24.73
N ALA A 92 12.48 7.44 -25.32
CA ALA A 92 11.17 8.02 -25.17
C ALA A 92 10.08 6.95 -25.04
N PHE A 93 9.09 7.20 -24.19
CA PHE A 93 7.91 6.36 -24.04
C PHE A 93 6.65 7.23 -24.00
N SER A 94 5.70 6.94 -24.89
CA SER A 94 4.40 7.58 -24.95
C SER A 94 3.31 6.63 -24.49
N GLY A 95 2.56 7.00 -23.45
CA GLY A 95 1.52 6.15 -22.90
C GLY A 95 0.29 5.93 -23.78
N ARG A 96 0.18 6.62 -24.92
CA ARG A 96 -0.86 6.35 -25.95
C ARG A 96 -0.55 5.13 -26.82
N GLU A 97 0.71 4.71 -26.89
CA GLU A 97 1.14 3.50 -27.59
C GLU A 97 1.06 2.33 -26.59
N SER A 98 -0.12 1.71 -26.51
CA SER A 98 -0.46 0.76 -25.45
C SER A 98 0.01 -0.68 -25.69
N ASP A 99 0.70 -0.96 -26.79
CA ASP A 99 1.06 -2.31 -27.25
C ASP A 99 2.45 -2.78 -26.81
N ALA A 100 3.15 -2.04 -25.93
CA ALA A 100 4.48 -2.41 -25.44
C ALA A 100 4.47 -3.78 -24.69
N PRO A 101 4.95 -4.88 -25.31
CA PRO A 101 4.71 -6.25 -24.82
C PRO A 101 5.47 -6.56 -23.52
N PHE A 102 6.53 -5.80 -23.24
CA PHE A 102 7.39 -5.94 -22.08
C PHE A 102 7.32 -4.72 -21.15
N GLY A 103 6.23 -3.94 -21.26
CA GLY A 103 6.02 -2.72 -20.50
C GLY A 103 7.04 -1.61 -20.80
N ILE A 104 7.01 -0.55 -19.98
CA ILE A 104 7.87 0.64 -20.14
C ILE A 104 9.36 0.27 -20.11
N TRP A 105 9.77 -0.64 -19.23
CA TRP A 105 11.19 -1.01 -19.08
C TRP A 105 11.72 -1.82 -20.25
N GLY A 106 10.89 -2.66 -20.86
CA GLY A 106 11.26 -3.34 -22.10
C GLY A 106 11.49 -2.37 -23.24
N SER A 107 10.58 -1.40 -23.43
CA SER A 107 10.72 -0.35 -24.46
C SER A 107 11.99 0.49 -24.25
N ILE A 108 12.27 0.90 -23.02
CA ILE A 108 13.50 1.64 -22.69
C ILE A 108 14.74 0.78 -22.97
N ALA A 109 14.78 -0.48 -22.53
CA ALA A 109 15.91 -1.36 -22.76
C ALA A 109 16.16 -1.64 -24.25
N GLU A 110 15.09 -1.77 -25.04
CA GLU A 110 15.16 -1.96 -26.49
C GLU A 110 15.74 -0.73 -27.20
N GLN A 111 15.27 0.47 -26.88
CA GLN A 111 15.84 1.72 -27.43
C GLN A 111 17.30 1.94 -27.00
N LEU A 112 17.68 1.42 -25.83
CA LEU A 112 19.07 1.42 -25.38
C LEU A 112 19.94 0.36 -26.06
N GLY A 113 19.36 -0.58 -26.84
CA GLY A 113 20.09 -1.70 -27.43
C GLY A 113 20.57 -2.72 -26.39
N LYS A 114 19.84 -2.81 -25.27
CA LYS A 114 20.20 -3.56 -24.05
C LYS A 114 19.04 -4.46 -23.59
N LYS A 115 18.19 -4.90 -24.53
CA LYS A 115 16.96 -5.67 -24.27
C LYS A 115 17.23 -6.97 -23.52
N GLU A 116 18.33 -7.63 -23.84
CA GLU A 116 18.76 -8.90 -23.27
C GLU A 116 19.04 -8.82 -21.76
N MET A 117 19.38 -7.64 -21.23
CA MET A 117 19.63 -7.47 -19.79
C MET A 117 18.39 -7.68 -18.92
N PHE A 118 17.20 -7.58 -19.50
CA PHE A 118 15.93 -7.83 -18.83
C PHE A 118 15.24 -9.11 -19.31
N ALA A 119 15.93 -10.01 -20.02
CA ALA A 119 15.34 -11.25 -20.53
C ALA A 119 14.62 -12.07 -19.44
N ASP A 120 15.25 -12.23 -18.27
CA ASP A 120 14.68 -12.95 -17.12
C ASP A 120 13.46 -12.25 -16.48
N LEU A 121 13.18 -11.00 -16.87
CA LEU A 121 12.06 -10.20 -16.38
C LEU A 121 10.88 -10.20 -17.34
N TYR A 122 10.99 -10.81 -18.52
CA TYR A 122 9.93 -10.84 -19.53
C TYR A 122 8.99 -12.04 -19.37
N SER A 123 9.47 -13.15 -18.79
CA SER A 123 8.66 -14.35 -18.55
C SER A 123 9.03 -15.05 -17.23
N PRO A 124 8.20 -14.96 -16.18
CA PRO A 124 7.01 -14.13 -16.09
C PRO A 124 7.38 -12.63 -16.06
N LEU A 125 6.45 -11.78 -16.51
CA LEU A 125 6.66 -10.34 -16.54
C LEU A 125 6.86 -9.79 -15.12
N ARG A 126 8.03 -9.22 -14.83
CA ARG A 126 8.41 -8.72 -13.50
C ARG A 126 9.04 -7.33 -13.59
N ALA A 127 8.81 -6.52 -12.55
CA ALA A 127 9.41 -5.19 -12.45
C ALA A 127 10.93 -5.31 -12.23
N PRO A 128 11.76 -4.55 -12.98
CA PRO A 128 13.18 -4.46 -12.69
C PRO A 128 13.41 -3.86 -11.30
N GLY A 129 14.34 -4.46 -10.56
CA GLY A 129 14.84 -3.90 -9.30
C GLY A 129 15.77 -2.71 -9.54
N GLU A 130 16.04 -1.94 -8.48
CA GLU A 130 16.91 -0.76 -8.52
C GLU A 130 18.30 -1.06 -9.12
N SER A 131 18.95 -2.14 -8.70
CA SER A 131 20.27 -2.54 -9.23
C SER A 131 20.24 -2.90 -10.72
N ALA A 132 19.11 -3.39 -11.23
CA ALA A 132 18.93 -3.71 -12.64
C ALA A 132 18.86 -2.42 -13.48
N TRP A 133 18.16 -1.40 -12.98
CA TRP A 133 18.14 -0.06 -13.56
C TRP A 133 19.52 0.60 -13.55
N ILE A 134 20.25 0.53 -12.43
CA ILE A 134 21.61 1.07 -12.36
C ILE A 134 22.50 0.46 -13.43
N LYS A 135 22.48 -0.88 -13.58
CA LYS A 135 23.24 -1.59 -14.62
C LYS A 135 22.83 -1.19 -16.04
N LEU A 136 21.52 -1.05 -16.30
CA LEU A 136 21.00 -0.62 -17.61
C LEU A 136 21.53 0.76 -18.02
N LEU A 137 21.50 1.69 -17.07
CA LEU A 137 21.81 3.11 -17.28
C LEU A 137 23.28 3.45 -17.12
N GLN A 138 24.12 2.52 -16.66
CA GLN A 138 25.53 2.76 -16.42
C GLN A 138 26.30 2.97 -17.74
N GLY A 139 27.24 3.91 -17.71
CA GLY A 139 28.28 4.08 -18.74
C GLY A 139 27.94 5.06 -19.87
N GLU A 140 26.72 5.60 -19.90
CA GLU A 140 26.25 6.52 -20.94
C GLU A 140 25.45 7.67 -20.33
N ASN A 141 25.47 8.84 -20.96
CA ASN A 141 24.52 9.92 -20.62
C ASN A 141 23.19 9.63 -21.30
N ILE A 142 22.15 9.38 -20.51
CA ILE A 142 20.83 8.97 -21.01
C ILE A 142 19.77 9.98 -20.59
N LEU A 143 18.98 10.46 -21.54
CA LEU A 143 17.76 11.22 -21.31
C LEU A 143 16.55 10.31 -21.54
N ILE A 144 15.75 10.09 -20.50
CA ILE A 144 14.49 9.32 -20.58
C ILE A 144 13.32 10.28 -20.58
N LEU A 145 12.49 10.22 -21.62
CA LEU A 145 11.28 11.01 -21.79
C LEU A 145 10.05 10.13 -21.59
N LEU A 146 9.20 10.46 -20.61
CA LEU A 146 7.95 9.75 -20.32
C LEU A 146 6.78 10.72 -20.51
N ASP A 147 5.93 10.47 -21.50
CA ASP A 147 4.70 11.25 -21.73
C ASP A 147 3.45 10.38 -21.55
N GLU A 148 2.36 11.00 -21.12
CA GLU A 148 1.03 10.37 -21.02
C GLU A 148 0.97 9.07 -20.19
N LEU A 149 1.70 9.02 -19.07
CA LEU A 149 1.64 7.88 -18.15
C LEU A 149 0.23 7.57 -17.59
N PRO A 150 -0.65 8.54 -17.26
CA PRO A 150 -1.97 8.23 -16.71
C PRO A 150 -2.83 7.31 -17.60
N PRO A 151 -3.08 7.60 -18.89
CA PRO A 151 -3.86 6.69 -19.74
C PRO A 151 -3.19 5.32 -19.91
N TYR A 152 -1.85 5.25 -19.93
CA TYR A 152 -1.14 3.97 -19.95
C TYR A 152 -1.41 3.13 -18.71
N LEU A 153 -1.29 3.74 -17.52
CA LEU A 153 -1.51 3.05 -16.25
C LEU A 153 -2.95 2.57 -16.09
N GLU A 154 -3.94 3.33 -16.58
CA GLU A 154 -5.34 2.89 -16.59
C GLU A 154 -5.54 1.67 -17.51
N ASN A 155 -5.00 1.70 -18.73
CA ASN A 155 -5.08 0.55 -19.64
C ASN A 155 -4.37 -0.68 -19.05
N ALA A 156 -3.20 -0.49 -18.42
CA ALA A 156 -2.44 -1.56 -17.79
C ALA A 156 -3.18 -2.30 -16.65
N ARG A 157 -4.25 -1.73 -16.08
CA ARG A 157 -5.09 -2.44 -15.09
C ARG A 157 -5.88 -3.60 -15.70
N SER A 158 -6.09 -3.58 -17.01
CA SER A 158 -6.81 -4.64 -17.73
C SER A 158 -5.94 -5.87 -18.05
N VAL A 159 -4.63 -5.78 -17.86
CA VAL A 159 -3.67 -6.85 -18.19
C VAL A 159 -3.21 -7.57 -16.92
N THR A 160 -3.63 -8.81 -16.75
CA THR A 160 -3.26 -9.65 -15.60
C THR A 160 -1.80 -10.10 -15.67
N VAL A 161 -1.08 -10.01 -14.55
CA VAL A 161 0.31 -10.49 -14.41
C VAL A 161 0.43 -11.28 -13.11
N GLY A 162 0.50 -12.61 -13.21
CA GLY A 162 0.51 -13.51 -12.04
C GLY A 162 -0.74 -13.32 -11.18
N HIS A 163 -0.55 -12.98 -9.89
CA HIS A 163 -1.64 -12.64 -8.96
C HIS A 163 -1.96 -11.13 -8.89
N SER A 164 -1.43 -10.31 -9.81
CA SER A 164 -1.72 -8.88 -9.89
C SER A 164 -1.95 -8.43 -11.34
N ASP A 165 -1.61 -7.17 -11.66
CA ASP A 165 -1.90 -6.51 -12.93
C ASP A 165 -0.65 -5.73 -13.39
N LEU A 166 -0.58 -5.44 -14.68
CA LEU A 166 0.55 -4.73 -15.29
C LEU A 166 0.72 -3.32 -14.70
N CYS A 167 -0.34 -2.69 -14.22
CA CYS A 167 -0.27 -1.36 -13.60
C CYS A 167 0.60 -1.41 -12.33
N LYS A 168 0.37 -2.36 -11.41
CA LYS A 168 1.22 -2.49 -10.20
C LYS A 168 2.67 -2.83 -10.54
N VAL A 169 2.90 -3.70 -11.53
CA VAL A 169 4.26 -4.03 -11.99
C VAL A 169 4.96 -2.80 -12.56
N THR A 170 4.27 -2.01 -13.38
CA THR A 170 4.78 -0.76 -13.96
C THR A 170 5.09 0.28 -12.89
N VAL A 171 4.20 0.50 -11.92
CA VAL A 171 4.43 1.44 -10.81
C VAL A 171 5.67 1.03 -10.02
N THR A 172 5.83 -0.26 -9.75
CA THR A 172 7.04 -0.80 -9.08
C THR A 172 8.30 -0.55 -9.90
N ALA A 173 8.25 -0.79 -11.21
CA ALA A 173 9.38 -0.57 -12.11
C ALA A 173 9.81 0.91 -12.15
N LEU A 174 8.85 1.84 -12.26
CA LEU A 174 9.11 3.29 -12.26
C LEU A 174 9.63 3.79 -10.91
N ALA A 175 9.09 3.29 -9.79
CA ALA A 175 9.58 3.62 -8.47
C ALA A 175 11.06 3.22 -8.29
N ASN A 176 11.40 2.00 -8.73
CA ASN A 176 12.79 1.51 -8.70
C ASN A 176 13.71 2.31 -9.63
N LEU A 177 13.22 2.76 -10.79
CA LEU A 177 13.96 3.65 -11.70
C LEU A 177 14.27 4.99 -11.03
N PHE A 178 13.28 5.65 -10.43
CA PHE A 178 13.48 6.94 -9.77
C PHE A 178 14.41 6.83 -8.56
N ALA A 179 14.32 5.74 -7.79
CA ALA A 179 15.26 5.45 -6.72
C ALA A 179 16.70 5.28 -7.25
N ALA A 180 16.87 4.56 -8.37
CA ALA A 180 18.16 4.36 -9.01
C ALA A 180 18.80 5.69 -9.48
N LEU A 181 17.99 6.63 -9.99
CA LEU A 181 18.46 7.95 -10.44
C LEU A 181 18.96 8.84 -9.28
N GLY A 182 18.47 8.60 -8.06
CA GLY A 182 18.84 9.36 -6.86
C GLY A 182 20.17 8.92 -6.22
N LYS A 183 20.72 7.76 -6.59
CA LYS A 183 22.02 7.30 -6.10
C LYS A 183 23.12 7.80 -7.05
N GLN A 184 24.13 8.48 -6.49
CA GLN A 184 25.26 9.00 -7.25
C GLN A 184 25.93 7.86 -8.04
N GLN A 185 25.79 7.88 -9.36
CA GLN A 185 26.61 7.07 -10.24
C GLN A 185 28.03 7.65 -10.20
N PRO A 186 29.06 6.88 -9.80
CA PRO A 186 30.43 7.33 -9.96
C PRO A 186 30.67 7.53 -11.45
N GLN A 187 30.77 8.79 -11.88
CA GLN A 187 31.21 9.09 -13.23
C GLN A 187 32.61 8.51 -13.39
N THR A 188 32.77 7.54 -14.30
CA THR A 188 34.08 7.13 -14.80
C THR A 188 34.68 8.30 -15.58
N ARG A 189 35.28 9.25 -14.86
CA ARG A 189 36.31 10.10 -15.43
C ARG A 189 37.37 9.17 -16.02
N THR A 190 37.64 9.34 -17.30
CA THR A 190 38.78 8.74 -18.00
C THR A 190 40.03 8.93 -17.13
N LEU A 191 40.49 7.82 -16.53
CA LEU A 191 41.58 7.83 -15.56
C LEU A 191 42.90 8.13 -16.27
N GLY A 192 43.38 9.36 -16.11
CA GLY A 192 44.80 9.66 -16.21
C GLY A 192 45.59 8.87 -15.16
N ARG A 193 46.65 8.20 -15.62
CA ARG A 193 47.62 7.40 -14.84
C ARG A 193 47.92 7.97 -13.44
N GLY A 194 47.71 7.16 -12.41
CA GLY A 194 48.05 7.50 -11.01
C GLY A 194 47.82 6.32 -10.05
N THR A 195 48.51 5.20 -10.27
CA THR A 195 48.26 3.84 -9.75
C THR A 195 48.33 3.64 -8.22
N VAL A 196 48.48 4.66 -7.37
CA VAL A 196 48.72 4.41 -5.92
C VAL A 196 47.72 5.08 -4.97
N ARG A 197 46.84 5.99 -5.45
CA ARG A 197 45.82 6.63 -4.60
C ARG A 197 44.45 5.94 -4.66
N GLY A 198 44.11 5.33 -5.80
CA GLY A 198 42.85 4.60 -6.00
C GLY A 198 42.74 3.30 -5.20
N LEU A 199 43.86 2.58 -5.00
CA LEU A 199 43.86 1.33 -4.23
C LEU A 199 43.49 1.57 -2.76
N LYS A 200 43.96 2.67 -2.15
CA LYS A 200 43.60 3.01 -0.77
C LYS A 200 42.10 3.34 -0.66
N VAL A 201 41.55 4.15 -1.56
CA VAL A 201 40.11 4.49 -1.52
C VAL A 201 39.24 3.26 -1.76
N LEU A 202 39.59 2.39 -2.70
CA LEU A 202 38.88 1.15 -3.00
C LEU A 202 38.98 0.13 -1.85
N MET A 203 40.12 0.07 -1.17
CA MET A 203 40.33 -0.76 0.01
C MET A 203 39.50 -0.26 1.20
N TRP A 204 39.40 1.06 1.40
CA TRP A 204 38.56 1.64 2.45
C TRP A 204 37.06 1.47 2.16
N THR A 205 36.59 1.63 0.93
CA THR A 205 35.17 1.38 0.60
C THR A 205 34.81 -0.10 0.71
N ALA A 206 35.68 -1.01 0.27
CA ALA A 206 35.51 -2.44 0.47
C ALA A 206 35.51 -2.80 1.96
N LEU A 207 36.42 -2.23 2.75
CA LEU A 207 36.47 -2.42 4.20
C LEU A 207 35.18 -1.92 4.87
N THR A 208 34.67 -0.75 4.49
CA THR A 208 33.41 -0.22 5.02
C THR A 208 32.21 -1.08 4.61
N ALA A 209 32.15 -1.56 3.37
CA ALA A 209 31.08 -2.46 2.93
C ALA A 209 31.13 -3.79 3.69
N VAL A 210 32.32 -4.37 3.87
CA VAL A 210 32.53 -5.55 4.70
C VAL A 210 32.15 -5.26 6.14
N LEU A 211 32.47 -4.09 6.69
CA LEU A 211 32.11 -3.72 8.05
C LEU A 211 30.59 -3.55 8.21
N VAL A 212 29.89 -2.97 7.24
CA VAL A 212 28.42 -2.84 7.25
C VAL A 212 27.74 -4.20 7.12
N VAL A 213 28.22 -5.07 6.24
CA VAL A 213 27.72 -6.44 6.10
C VAL A 213 28.04 -7.26 7.35
N ALA A 214 29.24 -7.15 7.89
CA ALA A 214 29.65 -7.79 9.14
C ALA A 214 28.83 -7.27 10.32
N LEU A 215 28.54 -5.97 10.38
CA LEU A 215 27.67 -5.39 11.40
C LEU A 215 26.22 -5.85 11.24
N GLY A 216 25.71 -5.93 10.00
CA GLY A 216 24.38 -6.47 9.72
C GLY A 216 24.25 -7.94 10.09
N LEU A 217 25.25 -8.76 9.73
CA LEU A 217 25.36 -10.16 10.13
C LEU A 217 25.51 -10.29 11.65
N LEU A 218 26.32 -9.44 12.28
CA LEU A 218 26.48 -9.41 13.73
C LEU A 218 25.12 -9.08 14.37
N LEU A 219 24.42 -8.04 13.95
CA LEU A 219 23.09 -7.68 14.49
C LEU A 219 22.01 -8.73 14.19
N TYR A 220 22.15 -9.49 13.10
CA TYR A 220 21.24 -10.58 12.74
C TYR A 220 21.49 -11.87 13.53
N PHE A 221 22.76 -12.21 13.80
CA PHE A 221 23.17 -13.44 14.48
C PHE A 221 23.46 -13.26 15.98
N THR A 222 23.65 -12.04 16.47
CA THR A 222 23.92 -11.79 17.91
C THR A 222 22.67 -11.37 18.68
N PRO A 223 22.52 -11.84 19.92
CA PRO A 223 21.38 -11.52 20.80
C PRO A 223 21.45 -10.11 21.41
N ILE A 224 22.14 -9.16 20.76
CA ILE A 224 22.16 -7.74 21.18
C ILE A 224 20.77 -7.10 20.91
N MET A 225 20.08 -7.53 19.85
CA MET A 225 18.73 -7.08 19.46
C MET A 225 17.68 -8.21 19.59
N SER A 226 17.77 -9.00 20.67
CA SER A 226 16.82 -10.08 20.95
C SER A 226 15.56 -9.60 21.69
N ALA A 227 14.45 -10.31 21.49
CA ALA A 227 13.25 -10.15 22.29
C ALA A 227 13.55 -10.55 23.75
N ARG A 228 13.90 -9.56 24.58
CA ARG A 228 14.18 -9.75 26.02
C ARG A 228 12.97 -9.43 26.87
N SER A 229 12.09 -8.57 26.37
CA SER A 229 10.86 -8.16 27.04
C SER A 229 9.68 -8.34 26.10
N ILE A 230 8.63 -8.99 26.60
CA ILE A 230 7.33 -9.06 25.92
C ILE A 230 6.38 -8.22 26.74
N VAL A 231 5.89 -7.14 26.13
CA VAL A 231 4.94 -6.23 26.77
C VAL A 231 3.58 -6.51 26.16
N VAL A 232 2.64 -6.99 26.97
CA VAL A 232 1.26 -7.23 26.57
C VAL A 232 0.40 -6.09 27.09
N THR A 233 -0.45 -5.53 26.23
CA THR A 233 -1.40 -4.47 26.58
C THR A 233 -2.79 -4.79 26.04
N GLY A 234 -3.83 -4.32 26.73
CA GLY A 234 -5.23 -4.53 26.32
C GLY A 234 -5.85 -5.83 26.86
N VAL A 235 -5.17 -6.48 27.80
CA VAL A 235 -5.69 -7.62 28.57
C VAL A 235 -6.69 -7.16 29.63
N GLY A 236 -7.71 -7.98 29.87
CA GLY A 236 -8.75 -7.82 30.87
C GLY A 236 -9.10 -9.18 31.48
N ALA A 237 -9.95 -9.95 30.81
CA ALA A 237 -10.30 -11.30 31.24
C ALA A 237 -9.24 -12.34 30.84
N VAL A 238 -8.51 -12.11 29.74
CA VAL A 238 -7.37 -12.93 29.32
C VAL A 238 -6.14 -12.47 30.09
N THR A 239 -5.36 -13.40 30.65
CA THR A 239 -4.16 -13.05 31.42
C THR A 239 -2.98 -12.72 30.51
N GLN A 240 -2.03 -11.92 31.01
CA GLN A 240 -0.80 -11.63 30.27
C GLN A 240 0.00 -12.91 30.00
N GLU A 241 0.03 -13.82 30.95
CA GLU A 241 0.73 -15.11 30.89
C GLU A 241 0.17 -15.99 29.77
N GLU A 242 -1.16 -16.02 29.62
CA GLU A 242 -1.84 -16.76 28.55
C GLU A 242 -1.48 -16.21 27.16
N VAL A 243 -1.45 -14.88 27.01
CA VAL A 243 -1.03 -14.23 25.76
C VAL A 243 0.43 -14.51 25.44
N VAL A 244 1.32 -14.45 26.44
CA VAL A 244 2.75 -14.74 26.27
C VAL A 244 2.97 -16.22 25.92
N ALA A 245 2.24 -17.13 26.55
CA ALA A 245 2.28 -18.55 26.25
C ALA A 245 1.82 -18.84 24.81
N ALA A 246 0.69 -18.26 24.39
CA ALA A 246 0.18 -18.39 23.02
C ALA A 246 1.12 -17.76 21.98
N ALA A 247 1.78 -16.65 22.32
CA ALA A 247 2.76 -16.02 21.45
C ALA A 247 3.93 -16.96 21.12
N ALA A 248 4.29 -17.88 22.03
CA ALA A 248 5.29 -18.94 21.81
C ALA A 248 6.62 -18.44 21.22
N VAL A 249 7.07 -17.26 21.67
CA VAL A 249 8.37 -16.70 21.26
C VAL A 249 9.42 -17.13 22.27
N ALA A 250 10.41 -17.91 21.82
CA ALA A 250 11.50 -18.35 22.70
C ALA A 250 12.29 -17.13 23.22
N PRO A 251 12.59 -17.06 24.52
CA PRO A 251 13.44 -16.01 25.07
C PRO A 251 14.79 -15.93 24.34
N GLY A 252 15.23 -14.72 24.02
CA GLY A 252 16.50 -14.51 23.31
C GLY A 252 16.42 -14.62 21.79
N THR A 253 15.26 -14.91 21.21
CA THR A 253 15.06 -14.87 19.75
C THR A 253 15.37 -13.48 19.20
N PRO A 254 16.23 -13.32 18.18
CA PRO A 254 16.50 -12.03 17.54
C PRO A 254 15.21 -11.39 17.01
N LEU A 255 14.93 -10.11 17.34
CA LEU A 255 13.69 -9.44 16.93
C LEU A 255 13.48 -9.47 15.42
N LEU A 256 14.57 -9.37 14.65
CA LEU A 256 14.55 -9.45 13.19
C LEU A 256 14.07 -10.80 12.66
N GLN A 257 14.23 -11.88 13.42
CA GLN A 257 13.82 -13.24 13.04
C GLN A 257 12.42 -13.60 13.54
N VAL A 258 11.86 -12.84 14.49
CA VAL A 258 10.50 -13.08 15.00
C VAL A 258 9.49 -12.86 13.87
N ASN A 259 8.73 -13.89 13.49
CA ASN A 259 7.58 -13.73 12.59
C ASN A 259 6.40 -13.10 13.34
N THR A 260 6.22 -11.79 13.20
CA THR A 260 5.17 -11.03 13.91
C THR A 260 3.76 -11.45 13.52
N ASP A 261 3.55 -11.81 12.24
CA ASP A 261 2.24 -12.19 11.74
C ASP A 261 1.85 -13.56 12.28
N GLY A 262 2.79 -14.52 12.27
CA GLY A 262 2.57 -15.82 12.89
C GLY A 262 2.37 -15.75 14.40
N VAL A 263 3.03 -14.81 15.10
CA VAL A 263 2.74 -14.56 16.54
C VAL A 263 1.33 -14.01 16.71
N ALA A 264 0.93 -13.04 15.88
CA ALA A 264 -0.39 -12.42 15.93
C ALA A 264 -1.50 -13.47 15.70
N GLU A 265 -1.34 -14.35 14.71
CA GLU A 265 -2.28 -15.44 14.41
C GLU A 265 -2.43 -16.41 15.59
N ARG A 266 -1.32 -16.83 16.22
CA ARG A 266 -1.38 -17.70 17.40
C ARG A 266 -2.09 -17.06 18.58
N VAL A 267 -1.80 -15.78 18.85
CA VAL A 267 -2.47 -15.02 19.92
C VAL A 267 -3.95 -14.84 19.59
N ALA A 268 -4.31 -14.52 18.33
CA ALA A 268 -5.69 -14.42 17.89
C ALA A 268 -6.46 -15.75 17.94
N GLY A 269 -5.76 -16.89 18.07
CA GLY A 269 -6.35 -18.20 18.32
C GLY A 269 -6.96 -18.37 19.72
N ILE A 270 -6.61 -17.49 20.68
CA ILE A 270 -7.31 -17.43 21.96
C ILE A 270 -8.74 -16.93 21.68
N ARG A 271 -9.75 -17.78 21.93
CA ARG A 271 -11.16 -17.50 21.56
C ARG A 271 -11.66 -16.13 22.05
N ARG A 272 -11.30 -15.74 23.28
CA ARG A 272 -11.66 -14.44 23.89
C ARG A 272 -11.03 -13.23 23.20
N ILE A 273 -10.05 -13.40 22.32
CA ILE A 273 -9.38 -12.30 21.62
C ILE A 273 -10.07 -12.04 20.28
N ALA A 274 -10.48 -10.79 20.07
CA ALA A 274 -11.08 -10.31 18.81
C ALA A 274 -9.99 -10.02 17.78
N SER A 275 -8.91 -9.37 18.20
CA SER A 275 -7.74 -9.13 17.36
C SER A 275 -6.46 -9.00 18.19
N ALA A 276 -5.34 -9.37 17.59
CA ALA A 276 -4.02 -9.21 18.16
C ALA A 276 -3.11 -8.48 17.17
N ARG A 277 -2.34 -7.51 17.67
CA ARG A 277 -1.34 -6.77 16.91
C ARG A 277 0.01 -6.94 17.56
N VAL A 278 0.99 -7.37 16.77
CA VAL A 278 2.36 -7.60 17.24
C VAL A 278 3.29 -6.63 16.55
N GLN A 279 4.08 -5.90 17.34
CA GLN A 279 5.04 -4.91 16.85
C GLN A 279 6.40 -5.12 17.49
N ARG A 280 7.45 -4.97 16.69
CA ARG A 280 8.84 -4.95 17.17
C ARG A 280 9.15 -3.54 17.67
N GLN A 281 9.46 -3.41 18.95
CA GLN A 281 9.97 -2.18 19.56
C GLN A 281 11.46 -2.35 19.83
N TYR A 282 12.25 -1.76 18.95
CA TYR A 282 13.70 -1.76 19.10
C TYR A 282 14.12 -0.99 20.36
N PRO A 283 15.18 -1.43 21.06
CA PRO A 283 16.10 -2.49 20.64
C PRO A 283 15.72 -3.93 21.04
N SER A 284 14.80 -4.16 21.99
CA SER A 284 14.66 -5.51 22.60
C SER A 284 13.25 -5.91 23.07
N THR A 285 12.22 -5.16 22.66
CA THR A 285 10.85 -5.37 23.13
C THR A 285 9.94 -5.88 22.00
N LEU A 286 9.15 -6.90 22.29
CA LEU A 286 8.02 -7.29 21.46
C LEU A 286 6.74 -6.79 22.11
N ARG A 287 6.06 -5.83 21.48
CA ARG A 287 4.78 -5.31 21.96
C ARG A 287 3.66 -6.12 21.35
N ILE A 288 2.82 -6.71 22.19
CA ILE A 288 1.61 -7.42 21.80
C ILE A 288 0.42 -6.61 22.33
N THR A 289 -0.39 -6.07 21.43
CA THR A 289 -1.63 -5.37 21.78
C THR A 289 -2.79 -6.27 21.42
N VAL A 290 -3.62 -6.61 22.41
CA VAL A 290 -4.80 -7.45 22.20
C VAL A 290 -6.07 -6.62 22.41
N ILE A 291 -7.12 -6.99 21.70
CA ILE A 291 -8.47 -6.48 21.91
C ILE A 291 -9.33 -7.70 22.24
N GLU A 292 -9.92 -7.73 23.42
CA GLU A 292 -10.84 -8.79 23.83
C GLU A 292 -12.21 -8.63 23.19
N ARG A 293 -12.89 -9.76 22.99
CA ARG A 293 -14.27 -9.79 22.49
C ARG A 293 -15.22 -9.28 23.57
N VAL A 294 -16.19 -8.48 23.12
CA VAL A 294 -17.26 -7.96 23.97
C VAL A 294 -18.54 -8.72 23.63
N PRO A 295 -19.25 -9.26 24.64
CA PRO A 295 -20.50 -9.96 24.41
C PRO A 295 -21.60 -9.01 23.92
N VAL A 296 -22.36 -9.46 22.92
CA VAL A 296 -23.52 -8.75 22.36
C VAL A 296 -24.81 -9.52 22.65
N VAL A 297 -24.74 -10.85 22.62
CA VAL A 297 -25.87 -11.73 22.96
C VAL A 297 -25.39 -12.96 23.74
N LEU A 298 -26.33 -13.58 24.45
CA LEU A 298 -26.12 -14.77 25.27
C LEU A 298 -26.92 -15.95 24.70
N LYS A 299 -26.46 -17.18 24.91
CA LYS A 299 -27.31 -18.35 24.69
C LYS A 299 -27.08 -19.41 25.78
N ASP A 300 -28.17 -20.00 26.23
CA ASP A 300 -28.11 -21.11 27.17
C ASP A 300 -27.80 -22.42 26.44
N TYR A 301 -26.79 -23.12 26.95
CA TYR A 301 -26.43 -24.48 26.57
C TYR A 301 -26.39 -25.38 27.82
N PRO A 302 -26.44 -26.71 27.66
CA PRO A 302 -26.37 -27.64 28.80
C PRO A 302 -25.13 -27.48 29.70
N ASP A 303 -24.03 -26.97 29.15
CA ASP A 303 -22.75 -26.74 29.83
C ASP A 303 -22.58 -25.31 30.36
N GLY A 304 -23.54 -24.42 30.13
CA GLY A 304 -23.59 -23.08 30.71
C GLY A 304 -24.11 -22.00 29.76
N VAL A 305 -23.94 -20.74 30.17
CA VAL A 305 -24.30 -19.59 29.32
C VAL A 305 -23.11 -19.22 28.45
N HIS A 306 -23.33 -19.25 27.13
CA HIS A 306 -22.32 -18.94 26.12
C HIS A 306 -22.45 -17.48 25.67
N LEU A 307 -21.29 -16.84 25.49
CA LEU A 307 -21.16 -15.44 25.12
C LEU A 307 -20.80 -15.33 23.65
N PHE A 308 -21.62 -14.62 22.89
CA PHE A 308 -21.40 -14.36 21.47
C PHE A 308 -21.10 -12.88 21.27
N ASP A 309 -20.10 -12.59 20.43
CA ASP A 309 -19.75 -11.22 20.08
C ASP A 309 -20.48 -10.73 18.83
N ARG A 310 -20.13 -9.51 18.38
CA ARG A 310 -20.71 -8.89 17.18
C ARG A 310 -20.50 -9.66 15.88
N ASP A 311 -19.51 -10.55 15.81
CA ASP A 311 -19.20 -11.35 14.62
C ASP A 311 -19.85 -12.75 14.73
N GLY A 312 -20.59 -13.03 15.81
CA GLY A 312 -21.28 -14.31 16.05
C GLY A 312 -20.35 -15.41 16.54
N VAL A 313 -19.17 -15.06 17.04
CA VAL A 313 -18.22 -16.03 17.59
C VAL A 313 -18.58 -16.33 19.03
N ASP A 314 -18.81 -17.61 19.33
CA ASP A 314 -18.87 -18.13 20.70
C ASP A 314 -17.45 -18.13 21.30
N PHE A 315 -17.20 -17.19 22.22
CA PHE A 315 -15.85 -16.94 22.71
C PHE A 315 -15.63 -17.32 24.17
N ALA A 316 -16.70 -17.57 24.94
CA ALA A 316 -16.60 -17.83 26.36
C ALA A 316 -17.90 -18.39 26.96
N THR A 317 -17.75 -19.29 27.94
CA THR A 317 -18.82 -19.68 28.87
C THR A 317 -18.60 -18.95 30.20
N ALA A 318 -19.59 -18.18 30.67
CA ALA A 318 -19.49 -17.39 31.90
C ALA A 318 -20.89 -17.03 32.44
N PRO A 319 -21.03 -16.64 33.72
CA PRO A 319 -22.29 -16.11 34.23
C PRO A 319 -22.81 -14.94 33.38
N PRO A 320 -24.13 -14.82 33.17
CA PRO A 320 -24.72 -13.83 32.27
C PRO A 320 -24.42 -12.40 32.76
N PRO A 321 -23.72 -11.57 31.96
CA PRO A 321 -23.52 -10.17 32.30
C PRO A 321 -24.84 -9.38 32.27
N PRO A 322 -24.99 -8.34 33.10
CA PRO A 322 -26.21 -7.55 33.12
C PRO A 322 -26.40 -6.76 31.81
N GLY A 323 -27.64 -6.67 31.35
CA GLY A 323 -28.03 -5.84 30.20
C GLY A 323 -27.70 -6.42 28.83
N ILE A 324 -27.39 -7.73 28.73
CA ILE A 324 -27.13 -8.43 27.48
C ILE A 324 -28.28 -9.41 27.20
N PRO A 325 -28.93 -9.35 26.02
CA PRO A 325 -30.07 -10.20 25.71
C PRO A 325 -29.68 -11.64 25.35
N TYR A 326 -30.65 -12.55 25.51
CA TYR A 326 -30.55 -13.91 25.02
C TYR A 326 -30.90 -14.01 23.53
N LEU A 327 -30.17 -14.82 22.77
CA LEU A 327 -30.40 -15.13 21.36
C LEU A 327 -31.13 -16.47 21.22
N ASP A 328 -32.33 -16.42 20.67
CA ASP A 328 -33.13 -17.58 20.32
C ASP A 328 -32.98 -17.87 18.83
N THR A 329 -31.92 -18.61 18.50
CA THR A 329 -31.63 -19.20 17.19
C THR A 329 -31.18 -20.63 17.40
N GLU A 330 -31.51 -21.57 16.51
CA GLU A 330 -31.19 -22.99 16.70
C GLU A 330 -29.68 -23.24 16.83
N ASN A 331 -28.89 -22.78 15.86
CA ASN A 331 -27.45 -23.04 15.78
C ASN A 331 -26.68 -21.74 15.51
N PRO A 332 -26.49 -20.89 16.53
CA PRO A 332 -25.84 -19.61 16.32
C PRO A 332 -24.35 -19.77 16.04
N GLY A 333 -23.84 -18.93 15.15
CA GLY A 333 -22.43 -18.93 14.78
C GLY A 333 -22.09 -17.88 13.73
N PRO A 334 -20.79 -17.72 13.43
CA PRO A 334 -20.32 -16.70 12.48
C PRO A 334 -20.76 -16.98 11.03
N SER A 335 -21.07 -18.24 10.71
CA SER A 335 -21.52 -18.65 9.37
C SER A 335 -23.04 -18.75 9.23
N ASP A 336 -23.80 -18.53 10.31
CA ASP A 336 -25.26 -18.58 10.29
C ASP A 336 -25.86 -17.22 9.92
N PRO A 337 -26.59 -17.09 8.80
CA PRO A 337 -27.17 -15.81 8.37
C PRO A 337 -28.17 -15.23 9.37
N ALA A 338 -28.93 -16.06 10.09
CA ALA A 338 -29.92 -15.57 11.05
C ALA A 338 -29.24 -14.93 12.27
N THR A 339 -28.16 -15.53 12.76
CA THR A 339 -27.29 -14.97 13.81
C THR A 339 -26.71 -13.63 13.39
N GLN A 340 -26.13 -13.54 12.19
CA GLN A 340 -25.57 -12.28 11.68
C GLN A 340 -26.64 -11.19 11.57
N ALA A 341 -27.84 -11.55 11.12
CA ALA A 341 -28.95 -10.62 11.02
C ALA A 341 -29.41 -10.10 12.40
N ALA A 342 -29.52 -10.99 13.40
CA ALA A 342 -29.84 -10.62 14.78
C ALA A 342 -28.77 -9.69 15.40
N LEU A 343 -27.49 -10.00 15.20
CA LEU A 343 -26.37 -9.19 15.70
C LEU A 343 -26.29 -7.83 15.01
N GLN A 344 -26.60 -7.76 13.71
CA GLN A 344 -26.69 -6.50 12.98
C GLN A 344 -27.79 -5.60 13.56
N VAL A 345 -28.95 -6.17 13.91
CA VAL A 345 -30.01 -5.42 14.61
C VAL A 345 -29.49 -4.94 15.97
N MET A 346 -28.94 -5.82 16.81
CA MET A 346 -28.47 -5.44 18.15
C MET A 346 -27.37 -4.37 18.13
N THR A 347 -26.44 -4.42 17.20
CA THR A 347 -25.34 -3.44 17.07
C THR A 347 -25.79 -2.11 16.48
N SER A 348 -26.96 -2.05 15.83
CA SER A 348 -27.55 -0.81 15.33
C SER A 348 -28.38 -0.05 16.37
N LEU A 349 -28.82 -0.74 17.43
CA LEU A 349 -29.60 -0.14 18.49
C LEU A 349 -28.73 0.83 19.29
N ARG A 350 -29.32 1.94 19.71
CA ARG A 350 -28.66 2.82 20.67
C ARG A 350 -28.47 2.09 22.02
N PRO A 351 -27.42 2.39 22.81
CA PRO A 351 -27.14 1.69 24.07
C PRO A 351 -28.32 1.69 25.06
N ASP A 352 -29.08 2.78 25.11
CA ASP A 352 -30.27 2.92 25.95
C ASP A 352 -31.41 1.98 25.54
N VAL A 353 -31.56 1.67 24.25
CA VAL A 353 -32.55 0.69 23.76
C VAL A 353 -32.01 -0.72 23.86
N ALA A 354 -30.75 -0.95 23.50
CA ALA A 354 -30.12 -2.26 23.55
C ALA A 354 -30.17 -2.88 24.96
N SER A 355 -29.91 -2.07 26.00
CA SER A 355 -29.99 -2.50 27.40
C SER A 355 -31.41 -2.87 27.89
N GLN A 356 -32.45 -2.45 27.17
CA GLN A 356 -33.84 -2.83 27.45
C GLN A 356 -34.23 -4.13 26.76
N VAL A 357 -33.45 -4.63 25.80
CA VAL A 357 -33.74 -5.90 25.13
C VAL A 357 -33.37 -7.04 26.06
N GLY A 358 -34.32 -7.94 26.35
CA GLY A 358 -34.09 -9.15 27.12
C GLY A 358 -33.83 -10.37 26.25
N ARG A 359 -34.42 -10.41 25.04
CA ARG A 359 -34.32 -11.55 24.12
C ARG A 359 -34.47 -11.13 22.67
N VAL A 360 -33.74 -11.80 21.78
CA VAL A 360 -33.78 -11.63 20.32
C VAL A 360 -34.09 -12.97 19.70
N SER A 361 -35.22 -13.07 19.00
CA SER A 361 -35.59 -14.26 18.25
C SER A 361 -35.38 -14.03 16.76
N ALA A 362 -34.61 -14.93 16.14
CA ALA A 362 -34.31 -14.89 14.72
C ALA A 362 -34.40 -16.31 14.13
N PRO A 363 -35.63 -16.83 13.90
CA PRO A 363 -35.84 -18.08 13.17
C PRO A 363 -35.41 -17.99 11.69
N SER A 364 -35.35 -16.78 11.11
CA SER A 364 -34.82 -16.54 9.78
C SER A 364 -34.37 -15.08 9.63
N VAL A 365 -33.62 -14.77 8.57
CA VAL A 365 -33.20 -13.41 8.22
C VAL A 365 -34.35 -12.43 7.95
N ALA A 366 -35.56 -12.95 7.71
CA ALA A 366 -36.74 -12.16 7.39
C ALA A 366 -37.69 -11.95 8.57
N ALA A 367 -37.47 -12.66 9.67
CA ALA A 367 -38.36 -12.65 10.82
C ALA A 367 -37.54 -12.46 12.10
N ILE A 368 -37.13 -11.22 12.36
CA ILE A 368 -36.45 -10.84 13.60
C ILE A 368 -37.46 -10.18 14.54
N THR A 369 -37.46 -10.61 15.79
CA THR A 369 -38.31 -10.04 16.86
C THR A 369 -37.46 -9.80 18.12
N LEU A 370 -37.61 -8.64 18.73
CA LEU A 370 -36.98 -8.29 20.01
C LEU A 370 -38.04 -8.33 21.11
N THR A 371 -37.72 -8.94 22.24
CA THR A 371 -38.54 -8.89 23.45
C THR A 371 -37.80 -8.07 24.49
N LEU A 372 -38.44 -7.00 24.98
CA LEU A 372 -37.87 -6.15 26.01
C LEU A 372 -37.99 -6.80 27.40
N VAL A 373 -37.16 -6.35 28.34
CA VAL A 373 -37.12 -6.85 29.72
C VAL A 373 -38.43 -6.66 30.48
N ASP A 374 -39.24 -5.70 30.07
CA ASP A 374 -40.57 -5.40 30.65
C ASP A 374 -41.71 -6.17 29.96
N GLY A 375 -41.40 -7.03 28.99
CA GLY A 375 -42.37 -7.87 28.27
C GLY A 375 -42.92 -7.27 26.98
N ARG A 376 -42.59 -6.02 26.63
CA ARG A 376 -42.99 -5.42 25.34
C ARG A 376 -42.27 -6.10 24.17
N THR A 377 -42.94 -6.17 23.02
CA THR A 377 -42.42 -6.85 21.83
C THR A 377 -42.18 -5.87 20.69
N VAL A 378 -41.05 -6.01 20.02
CA VAL A 378 -40.68 -5.24 18.82
C VAL A 378 -40.55 -6.18 17.63
N VAL A 379 -41.42 -6.02 16.63
CA VAL A 379 -41.34 -6.77 15.37
C VAL A 379 -40.42 -6.00 14.42
N TRP A 380 -39.28 -6.60 14.07
CA TRP A 380 -38.25 -5.96 13.25
C TRP A 380 -38.29 -6.41 11.78
N GLY A 381 -38.66 -7.67 11.53
CA GLY A 381 -38.66 -8.24 10.18
C GLY A 381 -37.23 -8.44 9.65
N THR A 382 -36.92 -7.86 8.50
CA THR A 382 -35.63 -7.93 7.79
C THR A 382 -34.61 -6.88 8.26
N THR A 383 -33.33 -7.07 7.91
CA THR A 383 -32.23 -6.11 8.20
C THR A 383 -32.09 -4.97 7.18
N ASP A 384 -33.07 -4.80 6.30
CA ASP A 384 -33.14 -3.62 5.42
C ASP A 384 -33.37 -2.34 6.24
N ARG A 385 -32.71 -1.25 5.85
CA ARG A 385 -32.84 0.08 6.51
C ARG A 385 -32.72 0.01 8.04
N THR A 386 -31.88 -0.88 8.55
CA THR A 386 -31.73 -1.19 9.99
C THR A 386 -31.47 0.06 10.84
N GLU A 387 -30.59 0.97 10.40
CA GLU A 387 -30.30 2.21 11.13
C GLU A 387 -31.54 3.12 11.25
N GLU A 388 -32.37 3.19 10.22
CA GLU A 388 -33.59 4.00 10.23
C GLU A 388 -34.65 3.39 11.15
N LYS A 389 -34.81 2.06 11.10
CA LYS A 389 -35.69 1.32 12.02
C LYS A 389 -35.27 1.54 13.48
N ALA A 390 -33.96 1.47 13.78
CA ALA A 390 -33.41 1.69 15.12
C ALA A 390 -33.72 3.11 15.64
N LEU A 391 -33.55 4.13 14.78
CA LEU A 391 -33.83 5.52 15.13
C LEU A 391 -35.32 5.74 15.42
N LYS A 392 -36.21 5.18 14.59
CA LYS A 392 -37.66 5.26 14.78
C LYS A 392 -38.13 4.49 16.01
N LEU A 393 -37.55 3.32 16.28
CA LEU A 393 -37.87 2.51 17.46
C LEU A 393 -37.70 3.30 18.77
N ALA A 394 -36.60 4.04 18.91
CA ALA A 394 -36.36 4.84 20.12
C ALA A 394 -37.48 5.87 20.38
N ALA A 395 -38.03 6.48 19.33
CA ALA A 395 -39.17 7.39 19.45
C ALA A 395 -40.48 6.64 19.77
N LEU A 396 -40.70 5.49 19.13
CA LEU A 396 -41.91 4.69 19.33
C LEU A 396 -42.01 4.13 20.75
N LEU A 397 -40.90 3.72 21.36
CA LEU A 397 -40.87 3.20 22.72
C LEU A 397 -41.31 4.21 23.81
N THR A 398 -41.40 5.50 23.46
CA THR A 398 -41.97 6.53 24.34
C THR A 398 -43.50 6.54 24.35
N GLN A 399 -44.13 5.93 23.33
CA GLN A 399 -45.58 5.81 23.23
C GLN A 399 -46.08 4.59 24.00
N PRO A 400 -47.26 4.67 24.65
CA PRO A 400 -47.85 3.53 25.33
C PRO A 400 -48.24 2.45 24.32
N GLY A 401 -47.84 1.22 24.57
CA GLY A 401 -48.12 0.07 23.72
C GLY A 401 -47.47 -1.21 24.24
N GLN A 402 -47.90 -2.35 23.69
CA GLN A 402 -47.33 -3.66 23.99
C GLN A 402 -46.58 -4.24 22.80
N VAL A 403 -47.00 -3.91 21.57
CA VAL A 403 -46.34 -4.38 20.34
C VAL A 403 -45.98 -3.20 19.46
N TYR A 404 -44.69 -3.10 19.12
CA TYR A 404 -44.13 -2.07 18.24
C TYR A 404 -43.66 -2.75 16.94
N ASP A 405 -44.33 -2.49 15.83
CA ASP A 405 -43.93 -3.02 14.54
C ASP A 405 -43.11 -1.97 13.78
N VAL A 406 -41.83 -2.26 13.57
CA VAL A 406 -40.88 -1.44 12.79
C VAL A 406 -40.39 -2.18 11.54
N SER A 407 -41.09 -3.25 11.13
CA SER A 407 -40.74 -4.04 9.94
C SER A 407 -40.69 -3.21 8.66
N SER A 408 -41.59 -2.22 8.55
CA SER A 408 -41.53 -1.18 7.54
C SER A 408 -41.26 0.18 8.20
N PRO A 409 -40.12 0.83 7.93
CA PRO A 409 -39.80 2.11 8.55
C PRO A 409 -40.78 3.22 8.13
N ASP A 410 -41.43 3.13 6.97
CA ASP A 410 -42.32 4.17 6.47
C ASP A 410 -43.70 4.15 7.14
N LEU A 411 -44.10 3.02 7.74
CA LEU A 411 -45.40 2.84 8.40
C LEU A 411 -45.26 2.04 9.71
N PRO A 412 -44.56 2.57 10.73
CA PRO A 412 -44.48 1.90 12.02
C PRO A 412 -45.83 1.91 12.73
N THR A 413 -46.16 0.83 13.44
CA THR A 413 -47.41 0.73 14.19
C THR A 413 -47.17 0.37 15.66
N VAL A 414 -48.03 0.88 16.54
CA VAL A 414 -48.05 0.57 17.97
C VAL A 414 -49.43 0.00 18.30
N LYS A 415 -49.46 -1.13 18.99
CA LYS A 415 -50.69 -1.82 19.43
C LYS A 415 -50.73 -1.98 20.94
#